data_AF-A4C7Q1-F1
#
_entry.id   AF-A4C7Q1-F1
#
_cell.length_a   1.000
_cell.length_b   1.000
_cell.length_c   1.000
_cell.angle_alpha   90.00
_cell.angle_beta   90.00
_cell.angle_gamma   90.00
#
_symmetry.space_group_name_H-M   'P 1'
#
loop_
_entity.id
_entity.type
_entity.pdbx_description
1 polymer ?
#
loop_
_entity_poly.entity_id
_entity_poly.type
_entity_poly.pdbx_seq_one_letter_code
_entity_poly.pdbx_strand_id
1 'polypeptide(L)' 'MDLTKLNTEAAKKNTAEDVIGQYQACINEFEKLGYDDPYLQEIKAEMLKLQMSISG' A
#
# COMPACT_ATOMS: atom_id res chain seq x y z
N MET A 1 -3.14 23.08 -13.44
CA MET A 1 -3.75 22.13 -12.49
C MET A 1 -2.58 21.55 -11.71
N ASP A 2 -2.24 22.17 -10.58
CA ASP A 2 -1.07 21.81 -9.76
C ASP A 2 -1.31 20.47 -9.08
N LEU A 3 -0.68 19.40 -9.59
CA LEU A 3 -0.67 18.07 -8.98
C LEU A 3 0.15 18.02 -7.66
N THR A 4 0.72 19.15 -7.24
CA THR A 4 1.58 19.25 -6.04
C THR A 4 0.82 19.52 -4.74
N LYS A 5 -0.49 19.80 -4.81
CA LYS A 5 -1.30 20.18 -3.64
C LYS A 5 -1.99 19.01 -2.93
N LEU A 6 -1.76 17.77 -3.36
CA LEU A 6 -2.52 16.60 -2.90
C LEU A 6 -1.84 15.76 -1.81
N ASN A 7 -0.74 16.21 -1.17
CA ASN A 7 -0.08 15.37 -0.16
C ASN A 7 0.44 16.09 1.09
N THR A 8 -0.18 17.21 1.48
CA THR A 8 0.22 17.98 2.66
C THR A 8 -0.60 17.74 3.93
N GLU A 9 -1.45 16.71 3.98
CA GLU A 9 -2.25 16.39 5.18
C GLU A 9 -1.85 15.09 5.92
N ALA A 10 -0.84 14.35 5.46
CA ALA A 10 -0.45 13.09 6.11
C ALA A 10 1.06 12.99 6.37
N ALA A 11 1.63 13.97 7.08
CA ALA A 11 2.82 13.71 7.89
C ALA A 11 2.46 13.02 9.22
N LYS A 12 1.36 12.25 9.24
CA LYS A 12 1.11 11.26 10.28
C LYS A 12 2.06 10.12 9.97
N LYS A 13 2.94 9.78 10.91
CA LYS A 13 3.85 8.64 10.78
C LYS A 13 2.95 7.40 10.63
N ASN A 14 2.73 6.93 9.39
CA ASN A 14 1.93 5.74 9.15
C ASN A 14 2.57 4.58 9.93
N THR A 15 1.80 3.93 10.79
CA THR A 15 2.32 2.73 11.47
C THR A 15 2.48 1.61 10.44
N ALA A 16 3.21 0.56 10.81
CA ALA A 16 3.37 -0.57 9.92
C ALA A 16 2.01 -1.22 9.58
N GLU A 17 1.07 -1.21 10.53
CA GLU A 17 -0.32 -1.63 10.32
C GLU A 17 -1.08 -0.73 9.35
N ASP A 18 -0.91 0.60 9.44
CA ASP A 18 -1.53 1.55 8.50
C ASP A 18 -1.06 1.27 7.06
N VAL A 19 0.24 1.00 6.89
CA VAL A 19 0.83 0.70 5.58
C VAL A 19 0.32 -0.64 5.03
N ILE A 20 0.20 -1.68 5.88
CA ILE A 20 -0.42 -2.96 5.49
C ILE A 20 -1.85 -2.75 5.01
N GLY A 21 -2.65 -1.95 5.73
CA GLY A 21 -4.01 -1.62 5.33
C GLY A 21 -4.09 -0.96 3.96
N GLN A 22 -3.18 -0.03 3.68
CA GLN A 22 -3.08 0.64 2.37
C GLN A 22 -2.69 -0.33 1.26
N TYR A 23 -1.71 -1.21 1.48
CA TYR A 23 -1.32 -2.23 0.50
C TYR A 23 -2.48 -3.19 0.20
N GLN A 24 -3.18 -3.67 1.24
CA GLN A 24 -4.33 -4.55 1.06
C GLN A 24 -5.45 -3.88 0.25
N ALA A 25 -5.75 -2.61 0.54
CA ALA A 25 -6.75 -1.83 -0.19
C ALA A 25 -6.38 -1.69 -1.68
N CYS A 26 -5.13 -1.32 -1.95
CA CYS A 26 -4.59 -1.22 -3.31
C CYS A 26 -4.73 -2.55 -4.07
N ILE A 27 -4.19 -3.64 -3.51
CA ILE A 27 -4.26 -4.97 -4.14
C ILE A 27 -5.70 -5.35 -4.48
N ASN A 28 -6.63 -5.18 -3.54
CA ASN A 28 -8.05 -5.51 -3.74
C ASN A 28 -8.70 -4.72 -4.89
N GLU A 29 -8.34 -3.45 -5.04
CA GLU A 29 -8.89 -2.61 -6.11
C GLU A 29 -8.40 -3.06 -7.48
N PHE A 30 -7.10 -3.31 -7.63
CA PHE A 30 -6.52 -3.76 -8.88
C PHE A 30 -6.98 -5.18 -9.27
N GLU A 31 -7.11 -6.08 -8.30
CA GLU A 31 -7.63 -7.43 -8.54
C GLU A 31 -9.09 -7.39 -9.02
N LYS A 32 -9.93 -6.51 -8.46
CA LYS A 32 -11.32 -6.32 -8.92
C LYS A 32 -11.40 -5.80 -10.35
N LEU A 33 -10.44 -4.97 -10.75
CA LEU A 33 -10.35 -4.42 -12.10
C LEU A 33 -9.75 -5.43 -13.10
N GLY A 34 -9.26 -6.58 -12.63
CA GLY A 34 -8.67 -7.61 -13.47
C GLY A 34 -7.33 -7.19 -14.08
N TYR A 35 -6.64 -6.23 -13.46
CA TYR A 35 -5.30 -5.84 -13.90
C TYR A 35 -4.29 -6.91 -13.51
N ASP A 36 -3.65 -7.50 -14.52
CA ASP A 36 -2.46 -8.32 -14.34
C ASP A 36 -1.24 -7.42 -14.39
N ASP A 37 -0.99 -6.71 -13.29
CA ASP A 37 0.16 -5.81 -13.16
C ASP A 37 1.28 -6.51 -12.37
N PRO A 38 2.49 -6.68 -12.95
CA PRO A 38 3.62 -7.28 -12.24
C PRO A 38 4.00 -6.51 -10.96
N TYR A 39 3.74 -5.21 -10.89
CA TYR A 39 4.00 -4.38 -9.71
C TYR A 39 3.13 -4.77 -8.51
N LEU A 40 1.96 -5.37 -8.72
CA LEU A 40 1.14 -5.90 -7.61
C LEU A 40 1.84 -7.03 -6.87
N GLN A 41 2.69 -7.80 -7.55
CA GLN A 41 3.49 -8.85 -6.90
C GLN A 41 4.54 -8.26 -5.97
N GLU A 42 5.13 -7.12 -6.34
CA GLU A 42 6.08 -6.40 -5.49
C GLU A 42 5.40 -5.84 -4.24
N ILE A 43 4.20 -5.25 -4.40
CA ILE A 43 3.39 -4.76 -3.27
C ILE A 43 3.00 -5.91 -2.33
N LYS A 44 2.57 -7.06 -2.87
CA LYS A 44 2.27 -8.27 -2.08
C LYS A 44 3.48 -8.77 -1.30
N ALA A 45 4.64 -8.81 -1.93
CA ALA A 45 5.88 -9.24 -1.28
C ALA A 45 6.29 -8.30 -0.15
N GLU A 46 6.19 -6.99 -0.35
CA GLU A 46 6.52 -6.00 0.68
C GLU A 46 5.54 -6.03 1.84
N MET A 47 4.24 -6.16 1.56
CA MET A 47 3.21 -6.34 2.59
C MET A 47 3.51 -7.54 3.49
N LEU A 48 3.92 -8.68 2.90
CA LEU A 48 4.26 -9.89 3.65
C LEU A 48 5.47 -9.66 4.57
N LYS A 49 6.54 -9.02 4.07
CA LYS A 49 7.71 -8.68 4.91
C LYS A 49 7.33 -7.80 6.09
N LEU A 50 6.46 -6.82 5.85
CA LEU A 50 6.01 -5.89 6.88
C LEU A 50 5.16 -6.62 7.94
N GLN A 51 4.25 -7.51 7.54
CA GLN A 51 3.49 -8.37 8.44
C GLN A 51 4.40 -9.25 9.31
N MET A 52 5.43 -9.85 8.73
CA MET A 52 6.42 -10.64 9.46
C MET A 52 7.20 -9.80 10.48
N SER A 53 7.49 -8.54 10.15
CA SER A 53 8.25 -7.63 11.02
C SER A 53 7.45 -7.15 12.25
N ILE A 54 6.11 -7.12 12.16
CA ILE A 54 5.22 -6.74 13.27
C ILE A 54 4.89 -7.95 14.17
N SER A 55 4.90 -9.15 13.61
CA SER A 55 4.55 -10.38 14.32
C SER A 55 5.73 -11.02 15.10
N GLY A 56 6.93 -10.44 14.97
CA GLY A 56 8.18 -10.95 15.55
C GLY A 56 8.61 -10.26 16.85
#